data_AF-A0A4Q9FCZ6-F1
#
_entry.id   AF-A0A4Q9FCZ6-F1
#
_cell.length_a   1.000
_cell.length_b   1.000
_cell.length_c   1.000
_cell.angle_alpha   90.00
_cell.angle_beta   90.00
_cell.angle_gamma   90.00
#
_symmetry.space_group_name_H-M   'P 1'
#
loop_
_entity.id
_entity.type
_entity.pdbx_description
1 polymer ?
#
loop_
_entity_poly.entity_id
_entity_poly.type
_entity_poly.pdbx_seq_one_letter_code
_entity_poly.pdbx_strand_id
1 'polypeptide(L)'
;MKYYYLDGIDKLGPYSLDEIKSRKLSLDTMILREDKTKWAPLSDYEELQEVEEELKREVKTKEVVTQKSDDKKKSSSILKFSLLGVLIIIISFFLYQHFSLTEDKSRDLANRFFNAVLMENLDYNIIEEIYPDFRSIGSRIDFQNTCVINNISSNSDGDFEVYATYNHNENNSYPIYLLIGNEKGNAYIKSSRGINYAFYDKVYDFGKKKGCFSDNEDDVEIGKIIHENSLRSDFEYLINIGLSGLYDNLEISSKLSRDRYGWTDGDVTIKNNNEIDFTVLEFDCRVEFYDSNEKLVHTKELHIFNLDANSSTSTSVMSTQRLPSNYRVIPTIKKSYRIENLIKDKVIKEAKFGCF
;
A
#
# COMPACT_ATOMS: atom_id res chain seq x y z
N MET A 1 -34.37 -21.90 13.37
CA MET A 1 -32.98 -22.17 13.01
C MET A 1 -32.73 -21.59 11.63
N LYS A 2 -31.79 -20.66 11.48
CA LYS A 2 -31.37 -20.13 10.19
C LYS A 2 -29.97 -20.62 9.81
N TYR A 3 -29.74 -20.77 8.51
CA TYR A 3 -28.48 -21.22 7.93
C TYR A 3 -27.96 -20.21 6.90
N TYR A 4 -26.64 -20.12 6.79
CA TYR A 4 -25.94 -19.36 5.77
C TYR A 4 -24.88 -20.26 5.11
N TYR A 5 -24.56 -20.04 3.83
CA TYR A 5 -23.47 -20.73 3.14
C TYR A 5 -22.58 -19.75 2.39
N LEU A 6 -21.35 -20.16 2.06
CA LEU A 6 -20.42 -19.41 1.21
C LEU A 6 -20.43 -19.95 -0.22
N ASP A 7 -20.68 -19.09 -1.21
CA ASP A 7 -20.56 -19.43 -2.65
C ASP A 7 -19.15 -19.08 -3.17
N GLY A 8 -18.13 -19.46 -2.40
CA GLY A 8 -16.73 -19.13 -2.68
C GLY A 8 -16.28 -17.72 -2.30
N ILE A 9 -17.16 -16.71 -2.36
CA ILE A 9 -16.84 -15.31 -2.03
C ILE A 9 -17.87 -14.72 -1.06
N ASP A 10 -19.15 -14.79 -1.40
CA ASP A 10 -20.21 -14.13 -0.64
C ASP A 10 -20.93 -15.05 0.35
N LYS A 11 -21.38 -14.45 1.46
CA LYS A 11 -22.28 -15.09 2.43
C LYS A 11 -23.72 -14.97 1.95
N LEU A 12 -24.35 -16.12 1.67
CA LEU A 12 -25.75 -16.21 1.22
C LEU A 12 -26.66 -16.75 2.33
N GLY A 13 -27.81 -16.11 2.52
CA GLY A 13 -28.82 -16.45 3.54
C GLY A 13 -29.50 -15.22 4.14
N PRO A 14 -30.29 -15.35 5.23
CA PRO A 14 -30.56 -16.59 5.97
C PRO A 14 -31.58 -17.51 5.28
N TYR A 15 -31.30 -18.81 5.26
CA TYR A 15 -32.19 -19.86 4.78
C TYR A 15 -32.81 -20.65 5.94
N SER A 16 -34.01 -21.17 5.74
CA SER A 16 -34.59 -22.26 6.54
C SER A 16 -33.93 -23.61 6.20
N LEU A 17 -34.22 -24.62 7.01
CA LEU A 17 -33.70 -25.98 6.82
C LEU A 17 -34.08 -26.56 5.45
N ASP A 18 -35.34 -26.38 5.03
CA ASP A 18 -35.84 -26.91 3.77
C ASP A 18 -35.27 -26.14 2.57
N GLU A 19 -35.14 -24.82 2.70
CA GLU A 19 -34.53 -23.98 1.67
C GLU A 19 -33.07 -24.35 1.44
N ILE A 20 -32.29 -24.59 2.49
CA ILE A 20 -30.87 -24.93 2.31
C ILE A 20 -30.68 -26.34 1.74
N LYS A 21 -31.54 -27.31 2.08
CA LYS A 21 -31.54 -28.64 1.44
C LYS A 21 -31.85 -28.57 -0.05
N SER A 22 -32.81 -27.73 -0.45
CA SER A 22 -33.20 -27.57 -1.86
C SER A 22 -32.09 -27.02 -2.76
N ARG A 23 -31.04 -26.43 -2.19
CA ARG A 23 -29.92 -25.82 -2.93
C ARG A 23 -28.92 -26.83 -3.51
N LYS A 24 -28.98 -28.11 -3.11
CA LYS A 24 -28.07 -29.17 -3.60
C LYS A 24 -26.58 -28.80 -3.49
N LEU A 25 -26.21 -28.22 -2.35
CA LEU A 25 -24.83 -27.81 -2.06
C LEU A 25 -23.92 -29.03 -1.92
N SER A 26 -22.64 -28.87 -2.24
CA SER A 26 -21.63 -29.93 -2.06
C SER A 26 -21.32 -30.15 -0.57
N LEU A 27 -20.87 -31.35 -0.21
CA LEU A 27 -20.60 -31.72 1.20
C LEU A 27 -19.45 -30.92 1.85
N ASP A 28 -18.58 -30.33 1.05
CA ASP A 28 -17.47 -29.46 1.44
C ASP A 28 -17.85 -27.97 1.49
N THR A 29 -19.08 -27.60 1.10
CA THR A 29 -19.57 -26.22 1.19
C THR A 29 -19.58 -25.76 2.65
N MET A 30 -18.99 -24.60 2.95
CA MET A 30 -18.95 -24.04 4.30
C MET A 30 -20.30 -23.45 4.71
N ILE A 31 -20.83 -23.93 5.84
CA ILE A 31 -22.13 -23.56 6.41
C ILE A 31 -21.92 -22.88 7.76
N LEU A 32 -22.68 -21.80 8.01
CA LEU A 32 -22.80 -21.16 9.32
C LEU A 32 -24.23 -21.33 9.81
N ARG A 33 -24.38 -22.02 10.94
CA ARG A 33 -25.65 -22.16 11.66
C ARG A 33 -25.77 -21.04 12.69
N GLU A 34 -26.94 -20.43 12.82
CA GLU A 34 -27.16 -19.25 13.67
C GLU A 34 -26.77 -19.44 15.15
N ASP A 35 -26.78 -20.68 15.65
CA ASP A 35 -26.40 -21.06 17.01
C ASP A 35 -24.90 -21.39 17.18
N LYS A 36 -24.10 -21.37 16.10
CA LYS A 36 -22.66 -21.63 16.11
C LYS A 36 -21.88 -20.38 15.70
N THR A 37 -20.69 -20.21 16.26
CA THR A 37 -19.81 -19.06 15.99
C THR A 37 -18.78 -19.31 14.89
N LYS A 38 -18.70 -20.54 14.39
CA LYS A 38 -17.71 -20.95 13.37
C LYS A 38 -18.40 -21.58 12.18
N TRP A 39 -17.86 -21.30 11.01
CA TRP A 39 -18.16 -22.01 9.78
C TRP A 39 -17.67 -23.46 9.89
N ALA A 40 -18.48 -24.40 9.43
CA ALA A 40 -18.12 -25.81 9.32
C ALA A 40 -18.62 -26.36 7.97
N PRO A 41 -17.95 -27.35 7.39
CA PRO A 41 -18.41 -27.96 6.14
C PRO A 41 -19.81 -28.58 6.33
N LEU A 42 -20.62 -28.62 5.26
CA LEU A 42 -21.98 -29.15 5.27
C LEU A 42 -22.04 -30.60 5.80
N SER A 43 -20.99 -31.38 5.51
CA SER A 43 -20.81 -32.74 6.02
C SER A 43 -20.81 -32.86 7.56
N ASP A 44 -20.53 -31.79 8.31
CA ASP A 44 -20.55 -31.81 9.78
C ASP A 44 -21.96 -31.66 10.38
N TYR A 45 -22.98 -31.41 9.54
CA TYR A 45 -24.36 -31.19 9.97
C TYR A 45 -25.25 -32.37 9.55
N GLU A 46 -25.44 -33.34 10.45
CA GLU A 46 -26.27 -34.53 10.22
C GLU A 46 -27.69 -34.16 9.73
N GLU A 47 -28.27 -33.06 10.23
CA GLU A 47 -29.61 -32.63 9.80
C GLU A 47 -29.69 -32.13 8.36
N LEU A 48 -28.56 -31.75 7.76
CA LEU A 48 -28.43 -31.28 6.37
C LEU A 48 -28.05 -32.39 5.39
N GLN A 49 -27.54 -33.52 5.90
CA GLN A 49 -27.32 -34.70 5.10
C GLN A 49 -28.69 -35.25 4.70
N GLU A 50 -29.11 -34.99 3.47
CA GLU A 50 -30.25 -35.67 2.88
C GLU A 50 -29.96 -37.17 2.94
N VAL A 51 -30.82 -37.93 3.62
CA VAL A 51 -30.67 -39.36 3.79
C VAL A 51 -30.66 -39.98 2.39
N GLU A 52 -29.45 -40.19 1.85
CA GLU A 52 -29.14 -40.71 0.51
C GLU A 52 -29.69 -42.14 0.27
N GLU A 53 -30.48 -42.68 1.20
CA GLU A 53 -31.03 -44.03 1.16
C GLU A 53 -32.16 -44.24 0.14
N GLU A 54 -32.84 -43.19 -0.34
CA GLU A 54 -33.92 -43.37 -1.32
C GLU A 54 -33.42 -43.52 -2.77
N LEU A 55 -32.23 -43.03 -3.11
CA LEU A 55 -31.65 -43.16 -4.46
C LEU A 55 -30.85 -44.45 -4.69
N LYS A 56 -30.52 -45.21 -3.64
CA LYS A 56 -29.86 -46.52 -3.75
C LYS A 56 -30.84 -47.70 -3.90
N ARG A 57 -32.16 -47.49 -3.85
CA ARG A 57 -33.16 -48.59 -3.94
C ARG A 57 -33.73 -48.89 -5.34
N GLU A 58 -33.43 -48.12 -6.39
CA GLU A 58 -34.03 -48.35 -7.73
C GLU A 58 -33.10 -48.83 -8.85
N VAL A 59 -31.89 -49.32 -8.56
CA VAL A 59 -31.01 -49.93 -9.60
C VAL A 59 -30.68 -51.38 -9.27
N LYS A 60 -31.71 -52.21 -9.16
CA LYS A 60 -31.62 -53.64 -9.45
C LYS A 60 -32.73 -53.98 -10.42
N THR A 61 -32.38 -54.19 -11.70
CA THR A 61 -32.89 -55.25 -12.59
C THR A 61 -32.45 -54.95 -14.02
N LYS A 62 -31.43 -55.69 -14.49
CA LYS A 62 -31.45 -56.43 -15.77
C LYS A 62 -30.10 -57.14 -15.94
N GLU A 63 -30.10 -58.40 -15.55
CA GLU A 63 -29.17 -59.39 -16.07
C GLU A 63 -29.37 -59.48 -17.59
N VAL A 64 -28.30 -59.26 -18.35
CA VAL A 64 -28.20 -59.68 -19.74
C VAL A 64 -27.05 -60.67 -19.82
N VAL A 65 -27.45 -61.93 -19.98
CA VAL A 65 -26.66 -63.10 -20.33
C VAL A 65 -25.72 -62.75 -21.48
N THR A 66 -24.42 -62.96 -21.31
CA THR A 66 -23.48 -63.00 -22.44
C THR A 66 -22.75 -64.33 -22.43
N GLN A 67 -23.02 -65.08 -23.52
CA GLN A 67 -22.43 -66.35 -23.87
C GLN A 67 -20.91 -66.24 -24.06
N LYS A 68 -20.22 -67.28 -23.57
CA LYS A 68 -18.88 -67.68 -24.00
C LYS A 68 -18.87 -67.95 -25.51
N SER A 69 -17.94 -67.34 -26.23
CA SER A 69 -17.34 -67.92 -27.43
C SER A 69 -15.83 -67.71 -27.38
N ASP A 70 -15.12 -68.83 -27.20
CA ASP A 70 -13.70 -68.96 -27.42
C ASP A 70 -13.44 -68.88 -28.93
N ASP A 71 -12.81 -67.80 -29.38
CA ASP A 71 -12.12 -67.78 -30.68
C ASP A 71 -10.77 -67.07 -30.54
N LYS A 72 -9.71 -67.88 -30.54
CA LYS A 72 -8.30 -67.46 -30.63
C LYS A 72 -8.06 -66.76 -31.97
N LYS A 73 -8.28 -65.45 -32.02
CA LYS A 73 -7.87 -64.60 -33.14
C LYS A 73 -6.48 -64.02 -32.86
N LYS A 74 -5.49 -64.41 -33.68
CA LYS A 74 -4.14 -63.82 -33.71
C LYS A 74 -4.25 -62.31 -33.95
N SER A 75 -4.27 -61.55 -32.85
CA SER A 75 -4.27 -60.09 -32.80
C SER A 75 -2.89 -59.59 -33.23
N SER A 76 -2.84 -58.84 -34.33
CA SER A 76 -1.62 -58.21 -34.85
C SER A 76 -1.09 -57.19 -33.83
N SER A 77 0.10 -57.46 -33.29
CA SER A 77 0.72 -56.69 -32.20
C SER A 77 1.04 -55.23 -32.55
N ILE A 78 0.97 -54.84 -33.83
CA ILE A 78 1.34 -53.50 -34.30
C ILE A 78 0.29 -52.45 -33.89
N LEU A 79 -0.98 -52.81 -33.70
CA LEU A 79 -2.05 -51.86 -33.35
C LEU A 79 -2.03 -51.44 -31.87
N LYS A 80 -1.39 -52.22 -30.99
CA LYS A 80 -1.28 -51.91 -29.55
C LYS A 80 -0.20 -50.85 -29.25
N PHE A 81 0.84 -50.76 -30.09
CA PHE A 81 1.90 -49.77 -29.90
C PHE A 81 1.47 -48.35 -30.34
N SER A 82 0.58 -48.21 -31.33
CA SER A 82 0.09 -46.88 -31.73
C SER A 82 -0.81 -46.24 -30.66
N LEU A 83 -1.60 -47.05 -29.95
CA LEU A 83 -2.51 -46.59 -28.90
C LEU A 83 -1.76 -46.08 -27.66
N LEU A 84 -0.64 -46.72 -27.32
CA LEU A 84 0.24 -46.28 -26.23
C LEU A 84 0.95 -44.95 -26.57
N GLY A 85 1.39 -44.78 -27.81
CA GLY A 85 2.02 -43.53 -28.25
C GLY A 85 1.06 -42.33 -28.15
N VAL A 86 -0.20 -42.51 -28.57
CA VAL A 86 -1.23 -41.46 -28.45
C VAL A 86 -1.49 -41.13 -26.97
N LEU A 87 -1.57 -42.12 -26.09
CA LEU A 87 -1.77 -41.90 -24.65
C LEU A 87 -0.63 -41.08 -24.03
N ILE A 88 0.63 -41.39 -24.36
CA ILE A 88 1.80 -40.65 -23.88
C ILE A 88 1.76 -39.20 -24.35
N ILE A 89 1.38 -38.95 -25.60
CA ILE A 89 1.22 -37.58 -26.14
C ILE A 89 0.13 -36.81 -25.38
N ILE A 90 -1.01 -37.45 -25.13
CA ILE A 90 -2.12 -36.84 -24.38
C ILE A 90 -1.68 -36.50 -22.96
N ILE A 91 -1.05 -37.43 -22.24
CA ILE A 91 -0.54 -37.21 -20.88
C ILE A 91 0.50 -36.09 -20.89
N SER A 92 1.44 -36.10 -21.83
CA SER A 92 2.47 -35.06 -21.94
C SER A 92 1.87 -33.68 -22.20
N PHE A 93 0.81 -33.61 -23.02
CA PHE A 93 0.07 -32.37 -23.26
C PHE A 93 -0.64 -31.86 -22.00
N PHE A 94 -1.31 -32.75 -21.25
CA PHE A 94 -1.94 -32.37 -19.98
C PHE A 94 -0.93 -31.94 -18.93
N LEU A 95 0.21 -32.63 -18.84
CA LEU A 95 1.30 -32.21 -17.96
C LEU A 95 1.86 -30.85 -18.41
N TYR A 96 2.05 -30.63 -19.70
CA TYR A 96 2.48 -29.33 -20.22
C TYR A 96 1.50 -28.22 -19.83
N GLN A 97 0.19 -28.41 -20.03
CA GLN A 97 -0.84 -27.43 -19.64
C GLN A 97 -0.89 -27.20 -18.12
N HIS A 98 -0.73 -28.26 -17.34
CA HIS A 98 -0.72 -28.15 -15.88
C HIS A 98 0.50 -27.36 -15.40
N PHE A 99 1.68 -27.63 -15.97
CA PHE A 99 2.93 -27.00 -15.58
C PHE A 99 3.21 -25.68 -16.28
N SER A 100 2.57 -25.36 -17.41
CA SER A 100 2.81 -24.10 -18.11
C SER A 100 2.16 -22.95 -17.36
N LEU A 101 2.94 -21.89 -17.13
CA LEU A 101 2.41 -20.61 -16.72
C LEU A 101 1.67 -20.01 -17.92
N THR A 102 0.43 -19.59 -17.72
CA THR A 102 -0.41 -18.98 -18.75
C THR A 102 -0.81 -17.56 -18.33
N GLU A 103 -1.30 -16.76 -19.27
CA GLU A 103 -1.85 -15.44 -18.94
C GLU A 103 -2.97 -15.55 -17.90
N ASP A 104 -3.89 -16.50 -18.05
CA ASP A 104 -5.01 -16.69 -17.12
C ASP A 104 -4.55 -17.04 -15.71
N LYS A 105 -3.55 -17.94 -15.57
CA LYS A 105 -2.97 -18.27 -14.25
C LYS A 105 -2.28 -17.07 -13.62
N SER A 106 -1.60 -16.26 -14.45
CA SER A 106 -0.92 -15.03 -13.99
C SER A 106 -1.93 -13.97 -13.55
N ARG A 107 -3.03 -13.82 -14.29
CA ARG A 107 -4.15 -12.93 -13.95
C ARG A 107 -4.83 -13.34 -12.65
N ASP A 108 -5.12 -14.64 -12.50
CA ASP A 108 -5.71 -15.20 -11.28
C ASP A 108 -4.81 -14.96 -10.08
N LEU A 109 -3.51 -15.26 -10.18
CA LEU A 109 -2.55 -15.05 -9.11
C LEU A 109 -2.42 -13.56 -8.73
N ALA A 110 -2.37 -12.66 -9.71
CA ALA A 110 -2.35 -11.22 -9.46
C ALA A 110 -3.63 -10.73 -8.76
N ASN A 111 -4.81 -11.19 -9.18
CA ASN A 111 -6.07 -10.86 -8.51
C ASN A 111 -6.13 -11.40 -7.08
N ARG A 112 -5.69 -12.65 -6.86
CA ARG A 112 -5.57 -13.25 -5.53
C ARG A 112 -4.66 -12.41 -4.64
N PHE A 113 -3.50 -11.99 -5.17
CA PHE A 113 -2.59 -11.09 -4.47
C PHE A 113 -3.24 -9.77 -4.11
N PHE A 114 -3.81 -9.06 -5.09
CA PHE A 114 -4.42 -7.75 -4.86
C PHE A 114 -5.57 -7.81 -3.86
N ASN A 115 -6.40 -8.86 -3.90
CA ASN A 115 -7.46 -9.05 -2.92
C ASN A 115 -6.91 -9.34 -1.51
N ALA A 116 -5.85 -10.15 -1.41
CA ALA A 116 -5.26 -10.52 -0.13
C ALA A 116 -4.48 -9.38 0.54
N VAL A 117 -4.02 -8.37 -0.21
CA VAL A 117 -3.34 -7.18 0.35
C VAL A 117 -4.30 -6.05 0.72
N LEU A 118 -5.60 -6.14 0.38
CA LEU A 118 -6.59 -5.14 0.78
C LEU A 118 -6.70 -5.06 2.30
N MET A 119 -6.71 -3.87 2.87
CA MET A 119 -6.79 -3.67 4.32
C MET A 119 -8.01 -4.35 4.96
N GLU A 120 -9.15 -4.36 4.27
CA GLU A 120 -10.37 -5.01 4.74
C GLU A 120 -10.31 -6.55 4.71
N ASN A 121 -9.42 -7.11 3.89
CA ASN A 121 -9.30 -8.55 3.63
C ASN A 121 -7.85 -9.05 3.74
N LEU A 122 -7.06 -8.44 4.63
CA LEU A 122 -5.63 -8.69 4.72
C LEU A 122 -5.34 -10.13 5.14
N ASP A 123 -4.82 -10.95 4.22
CA ASP A 123 -4.51 -12.37 4.46
C ASP A 123 -3.03 -12.67 4.22
N TYR A 124 -2.25 -12.63 5.31
CA TYR A 124 -0.81 -12.90 5.26
C TYR A 124 -0.46 -14.31 4.81
N ASN A 125 -1.32 -15.31 5.03
CA ASN A 125 -1.01 -16.68 4.61
C ASN A 125 -1.05 -16.78 3.08
N ILE A 126 -2.09 -16.20 2.47
CA ILE A 126 -2.20 -16.13 1.02
C ILE A 126 -1.06 -15.31 0.43
N ILE A 127 -0.74 -14.15 1.04
CA ILE A 127 0.35 -13.30 0.55
C ILE A 127 1.70 -14.03 0.60
N GLU A 128 2.02 -14.73 1.68
CA GLU A 128 3.29 -15.47 1.79
C GLU A 128 3.37 -16.68 0.87
N GLU A 129 2.24 -17.33 0.60
CA GLU A 129 2.15 -18.41 -0.40
C GLU A 129 2.51 -17.89 -1.80
N ILE A 130 1.94 -16.76 -2.21
CA ILE A 130 2.07 -16.26 -3.58
C ILE A 130 3.23 -15.28 -3.78
N TYR A 131 3.68 -14.59 -2.73
CA TYR A 131 4.80 -13.65 -2.76
C TYR A 131 5.66 -13.78 -1.49
N PRO A 132 6.54 -14.80 -1.43
CA PRO A 132 7.33 -15.09 -0.22
C PRO A 132 8.17 -13.91 0.28
N ASP A 133 8.69 -13.09 -0.63
CA ASP A 133 9.53 -11.94 -0.29
C ASP A 133 8.73 -10.68 0.09
N PHE A 134 7.39 -10.73 0.09
CA PHE A 134 6.55 -9.60 0.48
C PHE A 134 6.89 -9.08 1.88
N ARG A 135 7.24 -9.97 2.81
CA ARG A 135 7.66 -9.60 4.18
C ARG A 135 8.92 -8.73 4.21
N SER A 136 9.77 -8.81 3.20
CA SER A 136 10.99 -8.04 3.07
C SER A 136 10.77 -6.62 2.52
N ILE A 137 9.56 -6.32 2.02
CA ILE A 137 9.19 -4.96 1.61
C ILE A 137 9.03 -4.12 2.88
N GLY A 138 9.91 -3.15 3.09
CA GLY A 138 9.95 -2.33 4.31
C GLY A 138 8.72 -1.44 4.51
N SER A 139 8.49 -0.47 3.60
CA SER A 139 7.38 0.48 3.68
C SER A 139 6.36 0.18 2.58
N ARG A 140 5.16 -0.28 2.92
CA ARG A 140 4.16 -0.72 1.94
C ARG A 140 3.05 0.30 1.79
N ILE A 141 2.41 0.29 0.62
CA ILE A 141 1.11 0.92 0.43
C ILE A 141 0.06 0.15 1.25
N ASP A 142 -0.77 0.91 1.96
CA ASP A 142 -1.98 0.41 2.58
C ASP A 142 -3.10 0.37 1.54
N PHE A 143 -3.37 -0.82 0.97
CA PHE A 143 -4.36 -0.97 -0.09
C PHE A 143 -5.79 -0.85 0.44
N GLN A 144 -6.37 0.34 0.31
CA GLN A 144 -7.77 0.60 0.69
C GLN A 144 -8.78 0.31 -0.42
N ASN A 145 -8.33 0.24 -1.67
CA ASN A 145 -9.15 0.06 -2.87
C ASN A 145 -8.55 -1.01 -3.76
N THR A 146 -9.34 -1.50 -4.70
CA THR A 146 -8.93 -2.53 -5.65
C THR A 146 -7.88 -2.02 -6.64
N CYS A 147 -7.01 -2.94 -7.06
CA CYS A 147 -6.11 -2.73 -8.19
C CYS A 147 -6.78 -3.18 -9.48
N VAL A 148 -6.56 -2.44 -10.56
CA VAL A 148 -7.06 -2.80 -11.90
C VAL A 148 -5.88 -3.30 -12.73
N ILE A 149 -5.96 -4.55 -13.22
CA ILE A 149 -4.94 -5.10 -14.13
C ILE A 149 -5.14 -4.49 -15.51
N ASN A 150 -4.14 -3.74 -15.98
CA ASN A 150 -4.16 -3.04 -17.26
C ASN A 150 -3.65 -3.92 -18.41
N ASN A 151 -2.55 -4.65 -18.17
CA ASN A 151 -1.89 -5.45 -19.19
C ASN A 151 -1.20 -6.66 -18.57
N ILE A 152 -1.12 -7.76 -19.32
CA ILE A 152 -0.30 -8.92 -18.99
C ILE A 152 0.47 -9.35 -20.24
N SER A 153 1.77 -9.57 -20.14
CA SER A 153 2.61 -10.01 -21.24
C SER A 153 3.67 -11.01 -20.80
N SER A 154 3.96 -12.01 -21.62
CA SER A 154 5.05 -12.96 -21.36
C SER A 154 6.40 -12.37 -21.79
N ASN A 155 7.46 -12.58 -21.00
CA ASN A 155 8.84 -12.22 -21.38
C ASN A 155 9.58 -13.40 -22.06
N SER A 156 10.86 -13.19 -22.40
CA SER A 156 11.71 -14.22 -23.05
C SER A 156 11.97 -15.45 -22.19
N ASP A 157 11.82 -15.32 -20.87
CA ASP A 157 12.12 -16.36 -19.90
C ASP A 157 10.89 -17.23 -19.59
N GLY A 158 9.73 -16.89 -20.17
CA GLY A 158 8.46 -17.56 -19.93
C GLY A 158 7.74 -17.10 -18.67
N ASP A 159 8.26 -16.07 -17.99
CA ASP A 159 7.57 -15.37 -16.91
C ASP A 159 6.54 -14.38 -17.49
N PHE A 160 5.61 -13.92 -16.66
CA PHE A 160 4.60 -12.93 -17.03
C PHE A 160 4.78 -11.62 -16.28
N GLU A 161 4.79 -10.53 -17.04
CA GLU A 161 4.76 -9.16 -16.55
C GLU A 161 3.31 -8.71 -16.41
N VAL A 162 2.90 -8.35 -15.21
CA VAL A 162 1.56 -7.83 -14.91
C VAL A 162 1.67 -6.35 -14.56
N TYR A 163 1.02 -5.51 -15.37
CA TYR A 163 0.92 -4.08 -15.13
C TYR A 163 -0.48 -3.76 -14.60
N ALA A 164 -0.55 -3.14 -13.43
CA ALA A 164 -1.78 -2.78 -12.75
C ALA A 164 -1.76 -1.31 -12.31
N THR A 165 -2.94 -0.78 -11.98
CA THR A 165 -3.10 0.54 -11.39
C THR A 165 -3.83 0.41 -10.05
N TYR A 166 -3.22 0.90 -8.98
CA TYR A 166 -3.87 1.09 -7.70
C TYR A 166 -4.51 2.47 -7.62
N ASN A 167 -5.84 2.53 -7.51
CA ASN A 167 -6.59 3.78 -7.39
C ASN A 167 -6.71 4.16 -5.91
N HIS A 168 -5.76 4.92 -5.38
CA HIS A 168 -5.76 5.29 -3.96
C HIS A 168 -6.91 6.23 -3.61
N ASN A 169 -7.20 7.21 -4.47
CA ASN A 169 -8.37 8.08 -4.39
C ASN A 169 -8.72 8.63 -5.78
N GLU A 170 -9.74 9.50 -5.86
CA GLU A 170 -10.20 10.11 -7.14
C GLU A 170 -9.11 10.84 -7.93
N ASN A 171 -8.07 11.33 -7.25
CA ASN A 171 -7.01 12.15 -7.85
C ASN A 171 -5.66 11.45 -7.92
N ASN A 172 -5.47 10.35 -7.18
CA ASN A 172 -4.18 9.67 -7.03
C ASN A 172 -4.30 8.21 -7.46
N SER A 173 -3.53 7.84 -8.48
CA SER A 173 -3.35 6.46 -8.92
C SER A 173 -1.87 6.13 -8.99
N TYR A 174 -1.55 4.87 -8.70
CA TYR A 174 -0.19 4.38 -8.56
C TYR A 174 0.01 3.17 -9.48
N PRO A 175 0.98 3.22 -10.42
CA PRO A 175 1.26 2.08 -11.29
C PRO A 175 1.98 0.98 -10.53
N ILE A 176 1.47 -0.24 -10.59
CA ILE A 176 2.05 -1.43 -9.97
C ILE A 176 2.52 -2.38 -11.07
N TYR A 177 3.70 -2.96 -10.87
CA TYR A 177 4.26 -4.01 -11.69
C TYR A 177 4.49 -5.25 -10.85
N LEU A 178 4.11 -6.42 -11.36
CA LEU A 178 4.46 -7.73 -10.80
C LEU A 178 5.16 -8.56 -11.87
N LEU A 179 6.24 -9.24 -11.50
CA LEU A 179 6.83 -10.30 -12.32
C LEU A 179 6.40 -11.65 -11.75
N ILE A 180 5.59 -12.39 -12.49
CA ILE A 180 5.06 -13.69 -12.08
C ILE A 180 5.87 -14.78 -12.76
N GLY A 181 6.47 -15.64 -11.95
CA GLY A 181 7.19 -16.81 -12.37
C GLY A 181 6.48 -18.11 -12.03
N ASN A 182 7.14 -19.20 -12.37
CA ASN A 182 6.68 -20.54 -12.03
C ASN A 182 7.87 -21.40 -11.60
N GLU A 183 7.78 -21.94 -10.38
CA GLU A 183 8.77 -22.88 -9.86
C GLU A 183 8.05 -24.19 -9.52
N LYS A 184 8.51 -25.29 -10.13
CA LYS A 184 7.98 -26.65 -9.88
C LYS A 184 6.47 -26.78 -10.08
N GLY A 185 5.88 -25.98 -10.97
CA GLY A 185 4.45 -25.99 -11.28
C GLY A 185 3.60 -25.06 -10.43
N ASN A 186 4.21 -24.35 -9.48
CA ASN A 186 3.54 -23.34 -8.68
C ASN A 186 3.89 -21.96 -9.20
N ALA A 187 2.88 -21.20 -9.60
CA ALA A 187 3.03 -19.80 -9.95
C ALA A 187 3.25 -18.96 -8.68
N TYR A 188 4.11 -17.93 -8.77
CA TYR A 188 4.41 -17.02 -7.66
C TYR A 188 4.92 -15.68 -8.18
N ILE A 189 4.86 -14.63 -7.36
CA ILE A 189 5.43 -13.31 -7.63
C ILE A 189 6.93 -13.37 -7.30
N LYS A 190 7.77 -13.19 -8.33
CA LYS A 190 9.24 -13.13 -8.22
C LYS A 190 9.69 -11.77 -7.70
N SER A 191 9.06 -10.70 -8.17
CA SER A 191 9.38 -9.33 -7.80
C SER A 191 8.20 -8.40 -8.07
N SER A 192 8.25 -7.20 -7.49
CA SER A 192 7.25 -6.17 -7.68
C SER A 192 7.88 -4.79 -7.77
N ARG A 193 7.19 -3.84 -8.41
CA ARG A 193 7.48 -2.40 -8.28
C ARG A 193 6.19 -1.63 -8.02
N GLY A 194 6.29 -0.61 -7.18
CA GLY A 194 5.16 0.27 -6.87
C GLY A 194 4.30 -0.23 -5.70
N ILE A 195 4.70 -1.30 -5.01
CA ILE A 195 4.09 -1.70 -3.74
C ILE A 195 4.78 -0.99 -2.58
N ASN A 196 6.09 -0.76 -2.68
CA ASN A 196 6.83 -0.02 -1.68
C ASN A 196 6.46 1.47 -1.79
N TYR A 197 5.86 2.03 -0.74
CA TYR A 197 5.42 3.43 -0.72
C TYR A 197 6.58 4.40 -1.00
N ALA A 198 7.81 4.01 -0.64
CA ALA A 198 8.97 4.83 -0.90
C ALA A 198 9.16 5.15 -2.39
N PHE A 199 8.71 4.30 -3.30
CA PHE A 199 8.77 4.55 -4.75
C PHE A 199 8.05 5.84 -5.16
N TYR A 200 7.03 6.27 -4.40
CA TYR A 200 6.29 7.52 -4.62
C TYR A 200 6.67 8.63 -3.62
N ASP A 201 7.60 8.37 -2.72
CA ASP A 201 8.08 9.31 -1.71
C ASP A 201 9.34 10.04 -2.23
N LYS A 202 9.53 11.28 -1.76
CA LYS A 202 10.70 12.12 -2.06
C LYS A 202 12.02 11.51 -1.58
N VAL A 203 11.98 10.53 -0.68
CA VAL A 203 13.15 9.74 -0.27
C VAL A 203 13.73 8.94 -1.45
N TYR A 204 12.90 8.42 -2.34
CA TYR A 204 13.39 7.68 -3.51
C TYR A 204 14.08 8.62 -4.51
N ASP A 205 13.49 9.78 -4.81
CA ASP A 205 14.11 10.83 -5.63
C ASP A 205 15.46 11.28 -5.04
N PHE A 206 15.50 11.47 -3.72
CA PHE A 206 16.73 11.81 -3.00
C PHE A 206 17.79 10.72 -3.14
N GLY A 207 17.44 9.46 -2.92
CA GLY A 207 18.37 8.34 -3.10
C GLY A 207 18.84 8.21 -4.55
N LYS A 208 17.95 8.38 -5.54
CA LYS A 208 18.31 8.38 -6.97
C LYS A 208 19.33 9.47 -7.26
N LYS A 209 19.11 10.67 -6.74
CA LYS A 209 20.03 11.80 -6.91
C LYS A 209 21.39 11.58 -6.22
N LYS A 210 21.41 10.91 -5.07
CA LYS A 210 22.65 10.46 -4.40
C LYS A 210 23.33 9.30 -5.13
N GLY A 211 22.67 8.71 -6.13
CA GLY A 211 23.11 7.53 -6.84
C GLY A 211 23.04 6.29 -5.98
N CYS A 212 21.98 6.08 -5.20
CA CYS A 212 21.78 4.88 -4.38
C CYS A 212 20.88 3.84 -5.08
N PHE A 213 20.11 4.28 -6.08
CA PHE A 213 19.26 3.42 -6.90
C PHE A 213 19.68 3.53 -8.36
N SER A 214 19.51 2.42 -9.08
CA SER A 214 19.41 2.33 -10.53
C SER A 214 17.95 2.54 -10.97
N ASP A 215 17.62 2.12 -12.20
CA ASP A 215 16.26 2.18 -12.73
C ASP A 215 15.53 0.83 -12.61
N ASN A 216 16.17 -0.18 -12.01
CA ASN A 216 15.73 -1.56 -12.07
C ASN A 216 15.44 -2.25 -10.73
N GLU A 217 15.57 -1.55 -9.61
CA GLU A 217 15.29 -2.12 -8.29
C GLU A 217 13.82 -2.53 -8.17
N ASP A 218 13.59 -3.64 -7.49
CA ASP A 218 12.26 -4.04 -7.04
C ASP A 218 11.94 -3.44 -5.66
N ASP A 219 10.70 -3.61 -5.21
CA ASP A 219 10.20 -3.07 -3.95
C ASP A 219 10.97 -3.58 -2.72
N VAL A 220 11.53 -4.80 -2.79
CA VAL A 220 12.32 -5.40 -1.72
C VAL A 220 13.70 -4.75 -1.66
N GLU A 221 14.36 -4.63 -2.80
CA GLU A 221 15.66 -3.98 -2.94
C GLU A 221 15.60 -2.50 -2.56
N ILE A 222 14.55 -1.78 -2.99
CA ILE A 222 14.31 -0.38 -2.58
C ILE A 222 14.23 -0.29 -1.06
N GLY A 223 13.45 -1.16 -0.41
CA GLY A 223 13.31 -1.17 1.04
C GLY A 223 14.64 -1.40 1.76
N LYS A 224 15.43 -2.35 1.25
CA LYS A 224 16.75 -2.68 1.77
C LYS A 224 17.73 -1.51 1.63
N ILE A 225 17.84 -0.90 0.45
CA ILE A 225 18.74 0.23 0.19
C ILE A 225 18.40 1.41 1.09
N ILE A 226 17.12 1.73 1.27
CA ILE A 226 16.67 2.84 2.15
C ILE A 226 17.10 2.58 3.60
N HIS A 227 16.95 1.34 4.07
CA HIS A 227 17.32 0.97 5.42
C HIS A 227 18.84 0.98 5.63
N GLU A 228 19.58 0.27 4.78
CA GLU A 228 21.03 0.09 4.91
C GLU A 228 21.81 1.40 4.77
N ASN A 229 21.37 2.29 3.87
CA ASN A 229 22.01 3.59 3.66
C ASN A 229 21.43 4.71 4.53
N SER A 230 20.53 4.39 5.47
CA SER A 230 19.90 5.37 6.35
C SER A 230 19.27 6.56 5.59
N LEU A 231 18.79 6.34 4.36
CA LEU A 231 18.38 7.42 3.46
C LEU A 231 17.25 8.27 4.03
N ARG A 232 16.30 7.63 4.71
CA ARG A 232 15.16 8.33 5.32
C ARG A 232 15.63 9.27 6.44
N SER A 233 16.49 8.80 7.34
CA SER A 233 17.01 9.65 8.43
C SER A 233 17.91 10.77 7.92
N ASP A 234 18.76 10.49 6.92
CA ASP A 234 19.58 11.51 6.27
C ASP A 234 18.72 12.59 5.62
N PHE A 235 17.68 12.18 4.89
CA PHE A 235 16.78 13.09 4.22
C PHE A 235 16.02 13.98 5.22
N GLU A 236 15.44 13.39 6.26
CA GLU A 236 14.76 14.14 7.33
C GLU A 236 15.71 15.07 8.09
N TYR A 237 16.94 14.65 8.33
CA TYR A 237 17.96 15.51 8.94
C TYR A 237 18.25 16.75 8.10
N LEU A 238 18.43 16.58 6.78
CA LEU A 238 18.68 17.68 5.85
C LEU A 238 17.45 18.60 5.70
N ILE A 239 16.23 18.05 5.72
CA ILE A 239 15.00 18.86 5.75
C ILE A 239 14.96 19.73 7.00
N ASN A 240 15.30 19.18 8.16
CA ASN A 240 15.32 19.93 9.41
C ASN A 240 16.40 21.02 9.42
N ILE A 241 17.57 20.76 8.84
CA ILE A 241 18.58 21.81 8.60
C ILE A 241 18.01 22.90 7.68
N GLY A 242 17.36 22.51 6.58
CA GLY A 242 16.74 23.45 5.65
C GLY A 242 15.69 24.33 6.33
N LEU A 243 14.85 23.74 7.17
CA LEU A 243 13.85 24.45 7.98
C LEU A 243 14.53 25.43 8.95
N SER A 244 15.58 25.02 9.65
CA SER A 244 16.36 25.90 10.54
C SER A 244 16.96 27.06 9.77
N GLY A 245 17.53 26.79 8.59
CA GLY A 245 18.10 27.84 7.73
C GLY A 245 17.08 28.90 7.30
N LEU A 246 15.79 28.55 7.19
CA LEU A 246 14.76 29.56 6.93
C LEU A 246 14.63 30.56 8.07
N TYR A 247 14.75 30.11 9.32
CA TYR A 247 14.73 30.97 10.50
C TYR A 247 15.98 31.85 10.57
N ASP A 248 17.16 31.27 10.30
CA ASP A 248 18.44 32.00 10.36
C ASP A 248 18.52 33.13 9.32
N ASN A 249 17.76 33.02 8.23
CA ASN A 249 17.65 34.04 7.18
C ASN A 249 16.60 35.11 7.46
N LEU A 250 15.88 35.05 8.59
CA LEU A 250 15.02 36.13 9.04
C LEU A 250 15.85 37.15 9.84
N GLU A 251 15.82 38.40 9.41
CA GLU A 251 16.38 39.51 10.18
C GLU A 251 15.25 40.23 10.90
N ILE A 252 15.34 40.29 12.24
CA ILE A 252 14.33 40.93 13.08
C ILE A 252 14.97 42.15 13.72
N SER A 253 14.34 43.30 13.52
CA SER A 253 14.67 44.53 14.22
C SER A 253 13.43 45.11 14.87
N SER A 254 13.62 45.85 15.95
CA SER A 254 12.52 46.46 16.68
C SER A 254 12.95 47.80 17.24
N LYS A 255 12.01 48.74 17.25
CA LYS A 255 12.18 50.08 17.81
C LYS A 255 11.08 50.30 18.85
N LEU A 256 11.09 49.49 19.89
CA LEU A 256 10.13 49.63 20.99
C LEU A 256 10.71 50.55 22.05
N SER A 257 9.90 51.51 22.51
CA SER A 257 10.28 52.44 23.55
C SER A 257 9.19 52.54 24.60
N ARG A 258 9.57 52.90 25.82
CA ARG A 258 8.60 53.11 26.89
C ARG A 258 8.08 54.54 26.82
N ASP A 259 6.76 54.70 26.78
CA ASP A 259 6.11 56.00 26.82
C ASP A 259 6.05 56.58 28.25
N ARG A 260 5.57 57.82 28.36
CA ARG A 260 5.45 58.52 29.66
C ARG A 260 4.45 57.90 30.63
N TYR A 261 3.59 57.00 30.16
CA TYR A 261 2.58 56.30 30.96
C TYR A 261 3.00 54.87 31.33
N GLY A 262 4.21 54.48 30.92
CA GLY A 262 4.79 53.17 31.20
C GLY A 262 4.37 52.07 30.22
N TRP A 263 3.67 52.39 29.13
CA TRP A 263 3.42 51.45 28.04
C TRP A 263 4.68 51.28 27.20
N THR A 264 4.89 50.11 26.61
CA THR A 264 5.93 49.90 25.60
C THR A 264 5.28 49.77 24.24
N ASP A 265 5.63 50.67 23.34
CA ASP A 265 5.10 50.75 21.99
C ASP A 265 6.19 51.04 20.96
N GLY A 266 5.90 50.76 19.70
CA GLY A 266 6.80 51.01 18.58
C GLY A 266 6.58 50.01 17.46
N ASP A 267 7.58 49.88 16.59
CA ASP A 267 7.50 49.02 15.42
C ASP A 267 8.42 47.80 15.55
N VAL A 268 7.93 46.67 15.06
CA VAL A 268 8.72 45.46 14.79
C VAL A 268 8.83 45.33 13.28
N THR A 269 10.06 45.25 12.77
CA THR A 269 10.37 45.02 11.36
C THR A 269 10.97 43.64 11.19
N ILE A 270 10.40 42.86 10.28
CA ILE A 270 10.89 41.54 9.92
C ILE A 270 11.29 41.59 8.45
N LYS A 271 12.53 41.21 8.17
CA LYS A 271 13.06 41.10 6.82
C LYS A 271 13.32 39.64 6.51
N ASN A 272 12.76 39.19 5.41
CA ASN A 272 12.95 37.85 4.89
C ASN A 272 14.08 37.87 3.88
N ASN A 273 15.25 37.32 4.25
CA ASN A 273 16.36 37.15 3.31
C ASN A 273 16.33 35.78 2.60
N ASN A 274 15.23 35.03 2.71
CA ASN A 274 15.05 33.81 1.93
C ASN A 274 14.63 34.14 0.49
N GLU A 275 14.86 33.19 -0.41
CA GLU A 275 14.38 33.21 -1.80
C GLU A 275 12.91 32.76 -1.94
N ILE A 276 12.22 32.51 -0.83
CA ILE A 276 10.82 32.08 -0.80
C ILE A 276 9.96 33.09 -0.04
N ASP A 277 8.74 33.29 -0.54
CA ASP A 277 7.72 34.08 0.16
C ASP A 277 7.11 33.24 1.29
N PHE A 278 6.65 33.88 2.37
CA PHE A 278 5.80 33.26 3.39
C PHE A 278 4.40 33.85 3.36
N THR A 279 3.38 32.99 3.33
CA THR A 279 1.97 33.41 3.44
C THR A 279 1.55 33.57 4.91
N VAL A 280 0.39 34.18 5.14
CA VAL A 280 -0.22 34.33 6.48
C VAL A 280 -0.39 33.01 7.25
N LEU A 281 -0.49 31.88 6.54
CA LEU A 281 -0.67 30.56 7.16
C LEU A 281 0.66 29.93 7.59
N GLU A 282 1.77 30.45 7.08
CA GLU A 282 3.10 29.87 7.17
C GLU A 282 4.03 30.67 8.07
N PHE A 283 3.69 31.91 8.37
CA PHE A 283 4.48 32.78 9.21
C PHE A 283 3.61 33.42 10.28
N ASP A 284 4.09 33.33 11.51
CA ASP A 284 3.55 34.00 12.66
C ASP A 284 4.68 34.74 13.37
N CYS A 285 4.34 35.80 14.08
CA CYS A 285 5.31 36.48 14.91
C CYS A 285 4.62 37.01 16.15
N ARG A 286 5.25 36.87 17.29
CA ARG A 286 4.73 37.40 18.54
C ARG A 286 5.77 38.18 19.31
N VAL A 287 5.32 39.15 20.07
CA VAL A 287 6.15 39.90 21.01
C VAL A 287 5.77 39.45 22.42
N GLU A 288 6.76 38.90 23.12
CA GLU A 288 6.66 38.57 24.53
C GLU A 288 7.24 39.71 25.36
N PHE A 289 6.46 40.20 26.31
CA PHE A 289 6.85 41.26 27.23
C PHE A 289 7.10 40.69 28.61
N TYR A 290 8.16 41.15 29.26
CA TYR A 290 8.65 40.63 30.54
C TYR A 290 8.77 41.73 31.58
N ASP A 291 8.52 41.41 32.86
CA ASP A 291 8.77 42.33 33.98
C ASP A 291 10.26 42.41 34.33
N SER A 292 10.62 43.16 35.38
CA SER A 292 12.02 43.31 35.84
C SER A 292 12.64 42.04 36.42
N ASN A 293 11.84 41.01 36.69
CA ASN A 293 12.28 39.71 37.20
C ASN A 293 12.29 38.65 36.08
N GLU A 294 12.25 39.06 34.81
CA GLU A 294 12.15 38.19 33.64
C GLU A 294 10.91 37.29 33.62
N LYS A 295 9.83 37.65 34.33
CA LYS A 295 8.56 36.94 34.25
C LYS A 295 7.76 37.43 33.04
N LEU A 296 7.28 36.50 32.21
CA LEU A 296 6.37 36.81 31.10
C LEU A 296 5.08 37.45 31.64
N VAL A 297 4.79 38.68 31.22
CA VAL A 297 3.62 39.44 31.66
C VAL A 297 2.55 39.57 30.56
N HIS A 298 2.96 39.61 29.30
CA HIS A 298 2.04 39.77 28.18
C HIS A 298 2.64 39.19 26.88
N THR A 299 1.78 38.67 26.01
CA THR A 299 2.15 38.24 24.66
C THR A 299 1.20 38.90 23.66
N LYS A 300 1.76 39.44 22.58
CA LYS A 300 1.02 40.06 21.50
C LYS A 300 1.38 39.42 20.17
N GLU A 301 0.41 38.77 19.54
CA GLU A 301 0.52 38.27 18.17
C GLU A 301 0.58 39.46 17.20
N LEU A 302 1.47 39.36 16.22
CA LEU A 302 1.69 40.32 15.14
C LEU A 302 1.09 39.73 13.86
N HIS A 303 0.05 40.38 13.34
CA HIS A 303 -0.57 39.96 12.10
C HIS A 303 0.25 40.45 10.90
N ILE A 304 1.15 39.59 10.41
CA ILE A 304 1.91 39.79 9.18
C ILE A 304 1.26 38.94 8.10
N PHE A 305 0.59 39.60 7.14
CA PHE A 305 -0.22 38.90 6.14
C PHE A 305 0.62 38.18 5.10
N ASN A 306 1.66 38.82 4.57
CA ASN A 306 2.59 38.21 3.64
C ASN A 306 3.99 38.75 3.94
N LEU A 307 4.98 37.88 3.77
CA LEU A 307 6.39 38.23 3.91
C LEU A 307 7.12 37.73 2.67
N ASP A 308 7.16 38.57 1.65
CA ASP A 308 7.73 38.24 0.34
C ASP A 308 9.25 38.00 0.45
N ALA A 309 9.80 37.23 -0.48
CA ALA A 309 11.22 36.93 -0.59
C ALA A 309 12.04 38.21 -0.73
N ASN A 310 13.17 38.27 -0.02
CA ASN A 310 14.08 39.43 -0.01
C ASN A 310 13.39 40.77 0.34
N SER A 311 12.26 40.74 1.03
CA SER A 311 11.48 41.92 1.41
C SER A 311 11.49 42.15 2.93
N SER A 312 11.02 43.32 3.35
CA SER A 312 10.80 43.62 4.77
C SER A 312 9.39 44.16 4.99
N THR A 313 8.79 43.78 6.10
CA THR A 313 7.50 44.30 6.56
C THR A 313 7.62 44.82 7.98
N SER A 314 6.88 45.87 8.30
CA SER A 314 6.85 46.50 9.62
C SER A 314 5.43 46.54 10.15
N THR A 315 5.27 46.28 11.45
CA THR A 315 3.98 46.36 12.12
C THR A 315 4.14 46.96 13.51
N SER A 316 3.19 47.81 13.88
CA SER A 316 3.20 48.47 15.18
C SER A 316 2.69 47.53 16.27
N VAL A 317 3.33 47.58 17.43
CA VAL A 317 2.98 46.79 18.61
C VAL A 317 2.88 47.69 19.82
N MET A 318 1.95 47.36 20.73
CA MET A 318 1.79 48.05 22.00
C MET A 318 1.50 47.02 23.09
N SER A 319 2.22 47.11 24.21
CA SER A 319 1.95 46.31 25.40
C SER A 319 0.59 46.67 26.01
N THR A 320 -0.24 45.69 26.36
CA THR A 320 -1.52 45.94 27.09
C THR A 320 -1.35 45.97 28.60
N GLN A 321 -0.12 45.84 29.12
CA GLN A 321 0.22 46.04 30.52
C GLN A 321 1.23 47.18 30.70
N ARG A 322 1.13 47.88 31.84
CA ARG A 322 2.08 48.92 32.20
C ARG A 322 3.38 48.29 32.73
N LEU A 323 4.48 48.95 32.43
CA LEU A 323 5.83 48.69 32.96
C LEU A 323 6.49 47.35 32.59
N PRO A 324 6.36 46.80 31.36
CA PRO A 324 7.28 45.76 30.95
C PRO A 324 8.72 46.32 30.94
N SER A 325 9.65 45.57 31.50
CA SER A 325 11.07 45.95 31.60
C SER A 325 11.85 45.55 30.35
N ASN A 326 11.41 44.48 29.68
CA ASN A 326 12.08 43.88 28.54
C ASN A 326 11.06 43.24 27.60
N TYR A 327 11.49 42.91 26.38
CA TYR A 327 10.69 42.20 25.40
C TYR A 327 11.54 41.25 24.55
N ARG A 328 10.90 40.26 23.93
CA ARG A 328 11.49 39.37 22.92
C ARG A 328 10.53 39.24 21.75
N VAL A 329 11.06 39.38 20.53
CA VAL A 329 10.30 39.12 19.30
C VAL A 329 10.59 37.69 18.87
N ILE A 330 9.55 36.89 18.70
CA ILE A 330 9.66 35.46 18.39
C ILE A 330 8.98 35.21 17.04
N PRO A 331 9.74 34.98 15.95
CA PRO A 331 9.17 34.50 14.70
C PRO A 331 8.81 33.02 14.83
N THR A 332 7.79 32.59 14.11
CA THR A 332 7.42 31.17 13.99
C THR A 332 7.06 30.89 12.55
N ILE A 333 7.86 30.05 11.89
CA ILE A 333 7.54 29.51 10.58
C ILE A 333 6.76 28.22 10.80
N LYS A 334 5.47 28.23 10.46
CA LYS A 334 4.61 27.05 10.52
C LYS A 334 5.00 26.11 9.39
N LYS A 335 5.26 24.85 9.73
CA LYS A 335 5.54 23.79 8.75
C LYS A 335 4.26 23.52 7.94
N SER A 336 4.10 24.18 6.80
CA SER A 336 3.04 23.90 5.82
C SER A 336 3.51 22.85 4.81
N TYR A 337 2.57 22.21 4.13
CA TYR A 337 2.85 21.30 3.03
C TYR A 337 3.70 21.96 1.93
N ARG A 338 3.44 23.23 1.62
CA ARG A 338 4.19 23.99 0.61
C ARG A 338 5.64 24.23 1.03
N ILE A 339 5.86 24.73 2.25
CA ILE A 339 7.21 24.99 2.79
C ILE A 339 8.00 23.68 2.87
N GLU A 340 7.39 22.62 3.39
CA GLU A 340 8.03 21.31 3.47
C GLU A 340 8.43 20.78 2.09
N ASN A 341 7.56 20.88 1.08
CA ASN A 341 7.89 20.44 -0.27
C ASN A 341 8.99 21.27 -0.94
N LEU A 342 8.98 22.59 -0.78
CA LEU A 342 10.04 23.46 -1.30
C LEU A 342 11.41 23.08 -0.71
N ILE A 343 11.46 22.77 0.59
CA ILE A 343 12.69 22.32 1.25
C ILE A 343 13.09 20.93 0.77
N LYS A 344 12.15 19.99 0.67
CA LYS A 344 12.41 18.64 0.11
C LYS A 344 13.01 18.72 -1.28
N ASP A 345 12.44 19.53 -2.16
CA ASP A 345 12.92 19.72 -3.53
C ASP A 345 14.31 20.37 -3.57
N LYS A 346 14.57 21.35 -2.69
CA LYS A 346 15.90 21.94 -2.54
C LYS A 346 16.94 20.92 -2.05
N VAL A 347 16.61 20.14 -1.03
CA VAL A 347 17.47 19.08 -0.48
C VAL A 347 17.80 18.04 -1.56
N ILE A 348 16.80 17.61 -2.35
CA ILE A 348 17.03 16.71 -3.48
C ILE A 348 17.96 17.38 -4.49
N LYS A 349 17.68 18.61 -4.93
CA LYS A 349 18.49 19.31 -5.93
C LYS A 349 19.96 19.43 -5.52
N GLU A 350 20.21 19.68 -4.24
CA GLU A 350 21.54 19.89 -3.66
C GLU A 350 22.23 18.59 -3.19
N ALA A 351 21.53 17.46 -3.22
CA ALA A 351 22.08 16.17 -2.81
C ALA A 351 23.33 15.82 -3.64
N LYS A 352 24.43 15.54 -2.94
CA LYS A 352 25.69 15.11 -3.53
C LYS A 352 25.74 13.59 -3.63
N PHE A 353 26.39 13.07 -4.67
CA PHE A 353 26.64 11.64 -4.82
C PHE A 353 27.39 11.07 -3.62
N GLY A 354 27.03 9.87 -3.19
CA GLY A 354 27.69 9.25 -2.03
C GLY A 354 27.32 7.82 -1.68
N CYS A 355 26.56 7.12 -2.54
CA CYS A 355 26.22 5.70 -2.30
C CYS A 355 27.10 4.70 -3.08
N PHE A 356 27.87 5.15 -4.07
CA PHE A 356 28.81 4.34 -4.85
C PHE A 356 30.22 4.94 -4.84
#